data_AF-D4JT09-F1
#
_entry.id   AF-D4JT09-F1
#
_cell.length_a   1.000
_cell.length_b   1.000
_cell.length_c   1.000
_cell.angle_alpha   90.00
_cell.angle_beta   90.00
_cell.angle_gamma   90.00
#
_symmetry.space_group_name_H-M   'P 1'
#
loop_
_entity.id
_entity.type
_entity.pdbx_description
1 polymer ?
#
loop_
_entity_poly.entity_id
_entity_poly.type
_entity_poly.pdbx_seq_one_letter_code
_entity_poly.pdbx_strand_id
1 'polypeptide(L)'
;MTTEILYDSRYGQLTPEVAEIILKSREEVKSLKGRTLKCPICGFRLEEVYEIASGYVHVKCRKCKLEEPLNLAYFRRLKRNILLINPYIVRKAKKGVRL
;
A
#
# COMPACT_ATOMS: atom_id res chain seq x y z
N MET A 1 5.90 -15.23 -19.03
CA MET A 1 6.20 -14.04 -18.22
C MET A 1 7.11 -14.49 -17.10
N THR A 2 8.28 -13.88 -16.99
CA THR A 2 9.40 -14.32 -16.13
C THR A 2 8.97 -14.51 -14.68
N THR A 3 9.18 -15.73 -14.17
CA THR A 3 8.89 -16.18 -12.79
C THR A 3 9.93 -15.69 -11.78
N GLU A 4 10.85 -14.82 -12.20
CA GLU A 4 12.01 -14.45 -11.39
C GLU A 4 11.62 -13.57 -10.19
N ILE A 5 12.16 -13.91 -9.03
CA ILE A 5 12.04 -13.13 -7.79
C ILE A 5 13.25 -12.20 -7.76
N LEU A 6 13.00 -10.90 -7.91
CA LEU A 6 14.06 -9.88 -7.83
C LEU A 6 14.24 -9.40 -6.38
N TYR A 7 15.45 -9.52 -5.87
CA TYR A 7 15.86 -8.98 -4.57
C TYR A 7 17.36 -8.66 -4.58
N ASP A 8 17.82 -7.92 -3.58
CA ASP A 8 19.22 -7.51 -3.46
C ASP A 8 20.10 -8.72 -3.08
N SER A 9 20.98 -9.12 -4.00
CA SER A 9 21.88 -10.27 -3.84
C SER A 9 22.82 -10.21 -2.61
N ARG A 10 23.00 -9.02 -2.01
CA ARG A 10 23.81 -8.86 -0.79
C ARG A 10 23.22 -9.57 0.43
N TYR A 11 21.93 -9.89 0.40
CA TYR A 11 21.24 -10.62 1.47
C TYR A 11 21.37 -12.15 1.34
N GLY A 12 22.22 -12.64 0.43
CA GLY A 12 22.47 -14.07 0.23
C GLY A 12 21.57 -14.69 -0.83
N GLN A 13 21.49 -16.02 -0.84
CA GLN A 13 20.63 -16.78 -1.74
C GLN A 13 19.32 -17.17 -1.05
N LEU A 14 18.21 -17.05 -1.79
CA LEU A 14 16.90 -17.54 -1.38
C LEU A 14 16.91 -19.06 -1.27
N THR A 15 16.36 -19.61 -0.19
CA THR A 15 16.11 -21.05 -0.12
C THR A 15 14.99 -21.43 -1.11
N PRO A 16 15.01 -22.66 -1.65
CA PRO A 16 13.94 -23.13 -2.54
C PRO A 16 12.55 -23.03 -1.91
N GLU A 17 12.43 -23.33 -0.62
CA GLU A 17 11.18 -23.26 0.14
C GLU A 17 10.61 -21.83 0.18
N VAL A 18 11.44 -20.82 0.48
CA VAL A 18 10.99 -19.42 0.50
C VAL A 18 10.60 -18.95 -0.90
N ALA A 19 11.32 -19.39 -1.93
CA ALA A 19 10.98 -19.08 -3.32
C ALA A 19 9.60 -19.66 -3.68
N GLU A 20 9.33 -20.91 -3.31
CA GLU A 20 8.04 -21.57 -3.55
C GLU A 20 6.88 -20.83 -2.87
N ILE A 21 7.05 -20.45 -1.59
CA ILE A 21 6.04 -19.70 -0.83
C ILE A 21 5.72 -18.36 -1.51
N ILE A 22 6.73 -17.63 -2.00
CA ILE A 22 6.55 -16.35 -2.71
C ILE A 22 5.77 -16.57 -4.02
N LEU A 23 6.12 -17.60 -4.79
CA LEU A 23 5.44 -17.92 -6.05
C LEU A 23 3.98 -18.32 -5.82
N LYS A 24 3.73 -19.18 -4.82
CA LYS A 24 2.38 -19.57 -4.42
C LYS A 24 1.56 -18.35 -3.99
N SER A 25 2.14 -17.47 -3.18
CA SER A 25 1.51 -16.21 -2.78
C SER A 25 1.17 -15.33 -3.99
N ARG A 26 2.05 -15.24 -4.99
CA ARG A 26 1.79 -14.50 -6.25
C ARG A 26 0.64 -15.10 -7.05
N GLU A 27 0.44 -16.41 -7.00
CA GLU A 27 -0.67 -17.07 -7.68
C GLU A 27 -1.99 -16.87 -6.95
N GLU A 28 -2.00 -17.03 -5.63
CA GLU A 28 -3.17 -16.81 -4.78
C GLU A 28 -3.74 -15.41 -4.96
N VAL A 29 -2.89 -14.38 -4.99
CA VAL A 29 -3.36 -12.99 -5.13
C VAL A 29 -3.94 -12.65 -6.50
N LYS A 30 -3.71 -13.46 -7.55
CA LYS A 30 -4.27 -13.20 -8.90
C LYS A 30 -5.79 -13.35 -8.94
N SER A 31 -6.35 -14.25 -8.12
CA SER A 31 -7.79 -14.46 -8.02
C SER A 31 -8.46 -13.49 -7.04
N LEU A 32 -7.67 -12.80 -6.22
CA LEU A 32 -8.16 -11.88 -5.20
C LEU A 32 -8.22 -10.45 -5.71
N LYS A 33 -9.28 -9.74 -5.34
CA LYS A 33 -9.36 -8.31 -5.60
C LYS A 33 -8.51 -7.55 -4.57
N GLY A 34 -7.51 -6.83 -5.09
CA GLY A 34 -6.68 -5.92 -4.31
C GLY A 34 -7.28 -4.52 -4.20
N ARG A 35 -6.96 -3.82 -3.12
CA ARG A 35 -7.17 -2.37 -2.99
C ARG A 35 -5.91 -1.71 -2.46
N THR A 36 -5.69 -0.47 -2.89
CA THR A 36 -4.58 0.33 -2.39
C THR A 36 -4.92 0.96 -1.03
N LEU A 37 -4.12 0.67 0.00
CA LEU A 37 -4.11 1.44 1.24
C LEU A 37 -3.31 2.74 1.01
N LYS A 38 -3.93 3.89 1.29
CA LYS A 38 -3.29 5.20 1.17
C LYS A 38 -3.04 5.79 2.55
N CYS A 39 -1.92 6.50 2.66
CA CYS A 39 -1.60 7.27 3.84
C CYS A 39 -2.70 8.31 4.10
N PRO A 40 -3.31 8.33 5.29
CA PRO A 40 -4.39 9.26 5.60
C PRO A 40 -3.92 10.71 5.66
N ILE A 41 -2.62 10.93 5.90
CA ILE A 41 -2.03 12.27 5.94
C ILE A 41 -1.73 12.77 4.53
N CYS A 42 -0.83 12.12 3.78
CA CYS A 42 -0.31 12.68 2.53
C CYS A 42 -0.86 12.05 1.24
N GLY A 43 -1.76 11.07 1.36
CA GLY A 43 -2.35 10.35 0.23
C GLY A 43 -1.40 9.41 -0.54
N PHE A 44 -0.16 9.25 -0.07
CA PHE A 44 0.83 8.34 -0.66
C PHE A 44 0.37 6.88 -0.54
N ARG A 45 0.65 6.05 -1.55
CA ARG A 45 0.35 4.62 -1.51
C ARG A 45 1.25 3.95 -0.46
N LEU A 46 0.62 3.28 0.51
CA LEU A 46 1.32 2.50 1.52
C LEU A 46 1.52 1.07 1.02
N GLU A 47 0.43 0.32 0.90
CA GLU A 47 0.45 -1.11 0.58
C GLU A 47 -0.76 -1.52 -0.27
N GLU A 48 -0.68 -2.71 -0.88
CA GLU A 48 -1.82 -3.41 -1.46
C GLU A 48 -2.45 -4.30 -0.38
N VAL A 49 -3.75 -4.19 -0.19
CA VAL A 49 -4.49 -5.00 0.77
C VAL A 49 -5.53 -5.79 -0.02
N TYR A 50 -5.53 -7.11 0.10
CA TYR A 50 -6.48 -7.98 -0.60
C TYR A 50 -7.78 -8.11 0.21
N GLU A 51 -8.90 -8.44 -0.46
CA GLU A 51 -10.23 -8.47 0.18
C GLU A 51 -10.35 -9.36 1.42
N ILE A 52 -9.51 -10.39 1.56
CA ILE A 52 -9.45 -11.26 2.73
C ILE A 52 -8.90 -10.53 3.98
N ALA A 53 -8.06 -9.51 3.78
CA ALA A 53 -7.36 -8.87 4.88
C ALA A 53 -8.30 -7.97 5.71
N SER A 54 -8.42 -8.30 6.99
CA SER A 54 -9.12 -7.54 8.02
C SER A 54 -8.23 -7.41 9.27
N GLY A 55 -8.45 -6.39 10.09
CA GLY A 55 -7.66 -6.14 11.30
C GLY A 55 -6.87 -4.83 11.27
N TYR A 56 -5.78 -4.78 12.05
CA TYR A 56 -4.90 -3.62 12.19
C TYR A 56 -3.57 -3.88 11.48
N VAL A 57 -3.05 -2.88 10.77
CA VAL A 57 -1.72 -2.92 10.17
C VAL A 57 -0.90 -1.74 10.67
N HIS A 58 0.31 -1.99 11.17
CA HIS A 58 1.24 -0.92 11.50
C HIS A 58 1.93 -0.47 10.22
N VAL A 59 1.75 0.79 9.82
CA VAL A 59 2.29 1.29 8.54
C VAL A 59 3.35 2.34 8.79
N LYS A 60 4.36 2.37 7.92
CA LYS A 60 5.33 3.47 7.85
C LYS A 60 5.25 4.17 6.50
N CYS A 61 4.78 5.42 6.50
CA CYS A 61 4.71 6.22 5.28
C CYS A 61 6.09 6.70 4.85
N ARG A 62 6.60 6.17 3.74
CA ARG A 62 7.92 6.58 3.20
C ARG A 62 8.00 8.07 2.83
N LYS A 63 6.86 8.71 2.52
CA LYS A 63 6.75 10.12 2.13
C LYS A 63 6.68 11.09 3.31
N CYS A 64 5.68 10.95 4.18
CA CYS A 64 5.44 11.89 5.28
C CYS A 64 5.89 11.39 6.66
N LYS A 65 6.48 10.18 6.73
CA LYS A 65 7.00 9.56 7.95
C LYS A 65 5.97 9.23 9.03
N LEU A 66 4.67 9.26 8.72
CA LEU A 66 3.62 8.69 9.59
C LEU A 66 3.96 7.24 9.94
N GLU A 67 3.93 6.91 11.22
CA GLU A 67 4.19 5.57 11.76
C GLU A 67 3.12 5.25 12.81
N GLU A 68 2.03 4.60 12.37
CA GLU A 68 0.83 4.41 13.19
C GLU A 68 0.10 3.12 12.82
N PRO A 69 -0.66 2.52 13.75
CA PRO A 69 -1.57 1.42 13.45
C PRO A 69 -2.82 1.93 12.71
N LEU A 70 -3.14 1.32 11.58
CA LEU A 70 -4.35 1.61 10.79
C LEU A 70 -5.30 0.40 10.81
N ASN A 71 -6.56 0.65 11.16
CA ASN A 71 -7.60 -0.36 11.06
C ASN A 71 -8.10 -0.48 9.61
N LEU A 72 -7.84 -1.62 8.97
CA LEU A 72 -8.21 -1.87 7.58
C LEU A 72 -9.70 -1.67 7.30
N ALA A 73 -10.58 -1.93 8.28
CA ALA A 73 -12.02 -1.72 8.15
C ALA A 73 -12.40 -0.23 8.07
N TYR A 74 -11.82 0.62 8.93
CA TYR A 74 -12.07 2.07 8.90
C TYR A 74 -11.55 2.70 7.62
N PHE A 75 -10.37 2.28 7.18
CA PHE A 75 -9.75 2.76 5.94
C PHE A 75 -10.25 1.99 4.69
N ARG A 76 -11.30 1.16 4.80
CA ARG A 76 -11.91 0.41 3.67
C ARG A 76 -12.65 1.30 2.70
N ARG A 77 -13.40 2.28 3.21
CA ARG A 77 -14.35 3.11 2.45
C ARG A 77 -13.93 4.57 2.38
N LEU A 78 -12.70 4.88 2.76
CA LEU A 78 -12.16 6.23 2.75
C LEU A 78 -12.00 6.71 1.29
N LYS A 79 -13.13 7.10 0.70
CA LYS A 79 -13.23 7.74 -0.62
C LYS A 79 -12.45 9.06 -0.54
N ARG A 80 -11.92 9.47 -1.68
CA ARG A 80 -11.12 10.70 -1.93
C ARG A 80 -11.58 11.97 -1.18
N ASN A 81 -12.82 12.06 -0.70
CA ASN A 81 -13.39 13.22 -0.04
C ASN A 81 -12.75 13.60 1.31
N ILE A 82 -12.08 12.70 2.04
CA ILE A 82 -11.31 13.10 3.25
C ILE A 82 -9.94 13.71 2.88
N LEU A 83 -9.44 13.52 1.64
CA LEU A 83 -8.28 14.28 1.16
C LEU A 83 -8.57 15.79 1.04
N LEU A 84 -9.84 16.21 1.19
CA LEU A 84 -10.26 17.61 1.25
C LEU A 84 -10.13 18.22 2.66
N ILE A 85 -9.84 17.44 3.70
CA ILE A 85 -9.65 17.96 5.07
C ILE A 85 -8.17 18.24 5.36
N ASN A 86 -7.23 17.64 4.61
CA ASN A 86 -5.82 17.97 4.78
C ASN A 86 -5.47 19.28 4.04
N PRO A 87 -5.12 20.37 4.75
CA PRO A 87 -4.80 21.66 4.14
C PRO A 87 -3.62 21.60 3.14
N TYR A 88 -2.70 20.64 3.27
CA TYR A 88 -1.59 20.46 2.30
C TYR A 88 -2.05 19.95 0.93
N ILE A 89 -3.08 19.11 0.89
CA ILE A 89 -3.62 18.58 -0.38
C ILE A 89 -4.53 19.62 -1.03
N VAL A 90 -5.34 20.33 -0.23
CA VAL A 90 -6.18 21.45 -0.69
C VAL A 90 -5.33 22.56 -1.34
N ARG A 91 -4.18 22.92 -0.76
CA ARG A 91 -3.25 23.91 -1.35
C ARG A 91 -2.71 23.48 -2.72
N LYS A 92 -2.46 22.18 -2.93
CA LYS A 92 -1.95 21.67 -4.21
C LYS A 92 -3.05 21.61 -5.28
N ALA A 93 -4.29 21.30 -4.90
CA ALA A 93 -5.45 21.37 -5.79
C ALA A 93 -5.75 22.80 -6.25
N LYS A 94 -5.67 23.80 -5.36
CA LYS A 94 -5.86 25.22 -5.72
C LYS A 94 -4.74 25.79 -6.60
N LYS A 95 -3.51 25.30 -6.50
CA LYS A 95 -2.39 25.74 -7.38
C LYS A 95 -2.50 25.26 -8.83
N GLY A 96 -3.38 24.32 -9.14
CA GLY A 96 -3.62 23.80 -10.50
C GLY A 96 -4.80 24.44 -11.23
N VAL A 97 -5.58 25.30 -10.56
CA VAL A 97 -6.64 26.09 -11.18
C VAL A 97 -6.03 27.44 -11.52
N ARG A 98 -5.49 27.54 -12.73
CA ARG A 98 -5.15 28.83 -13.34
C ARG A 98 -6.48 29.52 -13.64
N LEU A 99 -6.77 30.60 -12.92
CA LEU A 99 -7.79 31.58 -13.34
C LEU A 99 -7.45 32.10 -14.73
#